data_AF-A0A7S1LM13-F1
#
_entry.id   AF-A0A7S1LM13-F1
#
_cell.length_a   1.000
_cell.length_b   1.000
_cell.length_c   1.000
_cell.angle_alpha   90.00
_cell.angle_beta   90.00
_cell.angle_gamma   90.00
#
_symmetry.space_group_name_H-M   'P 1'
#
loop_
_entity.id
_entity.type
_entity.pdbx_description
1 polymer ?
#
loop_
_entity_poly.entity_id
_entity_poly.type
_entity_poly.pdbx_seq_one_letter_code
_entity_poly.pdbx_strand_id
1 'polypeptide(L)'
;CGDPVQNRDIVAFVDEPYMKPDPVQDVYTAGSVVEFQVGVSTHHMGHYEFRICNKALDAHVLADAAEGQACLDQWVLQRAPPAADCKPNGPADCQPIDEDHPERWYVPPPNHDTQVAG
;
A
#
# COMPACT_ATOMS: atom_id res chain seq x y z
N CYS A 1 -4.56 -5.15 -7.24
CA CYS A 1 -4.28 -3.89 -7.97
C CYS A 1 -5.44 -2.88 -7.96
N GLY A 2 -6.58 -3.18 -7.31
CA GLY A 2 -7.74 -2.29 -7.31
C GLY A 2 -8.46 -2.26 -8.66
N ASP A 3 -9.75 -1.92 -8.62
CA ASP A 3 -10.52 -1.59 -9.82
C ASP A 3 -10.81 -0.07 -9.78
N PRO A 4 -10.17 0.73 -10.63
CA PRO A 4 -10.36 2.18 -10.63
C PRO A 4 -11.70 2.60 -11.25
N VAL A 5 -12.47 1.70 -11.87
CA VAL A 5 -13.69 2.03 -12.62
C VAL A 5 -14.93 1.66 -11.82
N GLN A 6 -15.77 2.65 -11.55
CA GLN A 6 -17.08 2.43 -10.94
C GLN A 6 -18.10 1.93 -11.98
N ASN A 7 -19.04 1.09 -11.55
CA ASN A 7 -20.18 0.61 -12.35
C ASN A 7 -19.82 -0.16 -13.64
N ARG A 8 -18.65 -0.80 -13.71
CA ARG A 8 -18.38 -1.72 -14.82
C ARG A 8 -19.09 -3.05 -14.61
N ASP A 9 -19.29 -3.77 -15.71
CA ASP A 9 -19.75 -5.15 -15.66
C ASP A 9 -18.70 -6.05 -15.00
N ILE A 10 -19.15 -6.92 -14.09
CA ILE A 10 -18.32 -7.95 -13.46
C ILE A 10 -17.98 -9.00 -14.51
N VAL A 11 -16.69 -9.34 -14.61
CA VAL A 11 -16.18 -10.37 -15.52
C VAL A 11 -15.64 -11.56 -14.73
N ALA A 12 -15.29 -12.65 -15.41
CA ALA A 12 -14.59 -13.74 -14.76
C ALA A 12 -13.20 -13.27 -14.31
N PHE A 13 -12.67 -13.82 -13.21
CA PHE A 13 -11.38 -13.39 -12.66
C PHE A 13 -10.24 -13.43 -13.68
N VAL A 14 -10.20 -14.47 -14.53
CA VAL A 14 -9.21 -14.61 -15.62
C VAL A 14 -9.25 -13.47 -16.64
N ASP A 15 -10.40 -12.79 -16.77
CA ASP A 15 -10.62 -11.69 -17.69
C ASP A 15 -10.44 -10.31 -17.01
N GLU A 16 -10.05 -10.28 -15.73
CA GLU A 16 -9.85 -9.04 -14.97
C GLU A 16 -8.75 -8.17 -15.59
N PRO A 17 -9.07 -6.96 -16.07
CA PRO A 17 -8.09 -6.14 -16.79
C PRO A 17 -6.96 -5.64 -15.89
N TYR A 18 -7.18 -5.56 -14.58
CA TYR A 18 -6.22 -5.04 -13.60
C TYR A 18 -5.46 -6.13 -12.84
N MET A 19 -5.68 -7.40 -13.17
CA MET A 19 -4.91 -8.52 -12.65
C MET A 19 -3.91 -9.02 -13.70
N LYS A 20 -3.29 -8.07 -14.42
CA LYS A 20 -2.26 -8.30 -15.42
C LYS A 20 -1.02 -7.51 -15.01
N PRO A 21 0.07 -8.17 -14.59
CA PRO A 21 1.25 -7.47 -14.10
C PRO A 21 1.97 -6.73 -15.23
N ASP A 22 2.42 -5.52 -14.94
CA ASP A 22 3.38 -4.79 -15.78
C ASP A 22 4.78 -5.43 -15.68
N PRO A 23 5.70 -5.11 -16.60
CA PRO A 23 7.11 -5.46 -16.44
C PRO A 23 7.65 -4.97 -15.10
N VAL A 24 8.64 -5.67 -14.55
CA VAL A 24 9.32 -5.28 -13.30
C VAL A 24 9.85 -3.84 -13.42
N GLN A 25 9.39 -2.96 -12.53
CA GLN A 25 9.78 -1.55 -12.50
C GLN A 25 11.03 -1.32 -11.62
N ASP A 26 11.18 -2.11 -10.55
CA ASP A 26 12.29 -2.00 -9.60
C ASP A 26 12.70 -3.37 -9.03
N VAL A 27 13.93 -3.47 -8.54
CA VAL A 27 14.49 -4.67 -7.91
C VAL A 27 15.06 -4.30 -6.55
N TYR A 28 14.64 -5.02 -5.52
CA TYR A 28 15.05 -4.80 -4.13
C TYR A 28 15.82 -5.99 -3.57
N THR A 29 16.63 -5.74 -2.54
CA THR A 29 17.31 -6.79 -1.80
C THR A 29 16.47 -7.20 -0.60
N ALA A 30 16.32 -8.49 -0.35
CA ALA A 30 15.58 -8.97 0.83
C ALA A 30 16.12 -8.33 2.13
N GLY A 31 15.22 -7.77 2.94
CA GLY A 31 15.57 -7.09 4.19
C GLY A 31 16.00 -5.63 4.05
N SER A 32 16.06 -5.06 2.84
CA SER A 32 16.30 -3.62 2.68
C SER A 32 15.09 -2.79 3.10
N VAL A 33 15.34 -1.60 3.64
CA VAL A 33 14.32 -0.55 3.77
C VAL A 33 14.08 0.04 2.38
N VAL A 34 12.81 0.23 2.02
CA VAL A 34 12.37 0.78 0.73
C VAL A 34 11.39 1.92 0.98
N GLU A 35 11.38 2.90 0.09
CA GLU A 35 10.47 4.05 0.16
C GLU A 35 9.30 3.85 -0.81
N PHE A 36 8.09 4.13 -0.35
CA PHE A 36 6.89 4.19 -1.17
C PHE A 36 6.26 5.56 -1.06
N GLN A 37 5.87 6.15 -2.18
CA GLN A 37 5.21 7.45 -2.23
C GLN A 37 3.73 7.26 -2.59
N VAL A 38 2.84 7.80 -1.74
CA VAL A 38 1.39 7.72 -1.94
C VAL A 38 0.85 9.11 -2.26
N GLY A 39 0.22 9.26 -3.42
CA GLY A 39 -0.51 10.47 -3.79
C GLY A 39 -1.90 10.48 -3.16
N VAL A 40 -2.24 11.53 -2.41
CA VAL A 40 -3.56 11.72 -1.79
C VAL A 40 -4.22 12.94 -2.41
N SER A 41 -5.25 12.72 -3.25
CA SER A 41 -6.02 13.82 -3.88
C SER A 41 -7.23 14.26 -3.06
N THR A 42 -7.79 13.33 -2.27
CA THR A 42 -8.93 13.58 -1.40
C THR A 42 -8.60 13.08 -0.01
N HIS A 43 -8.68 13.97 0.98
CA HIS A 43 -8.32 13.64 2.35
C HIS A 43 -9.40 12.78 3.01
N HIS A 44 -9.03 11.56 3.37
CA HIS A 44 -9.81 10.69 4.23
C HIS A 44 -8.92 10.23 5.39
N MET A 45 -9.45 10.30 6.61
CA MET A 45 -8.75 9.80 7.79
C MET A 45 -8.59 8.28 7.69
N GLY A 46 -7.44 7.77 8.11
CA GLY A 46 -7.14 6.34 8.07
C GLY A 46 -5.65 6.06 8.10
N HIS A 47 -5.27 4.94 7.48
CA HIS A 47 -3.89 4.51 7.37
C HIS A 47 -3.66 3.75 6.05
N TYR A 48 -2.40 3.59 5.70
CA TYR A 48 -1.93 2.70 4.65
C TYR A 48 -1.11 1.57 5.26
N GLU A 49 -1.20 0.42 4.61
CA GLU A 49 -0.41 -0.78 4.89
C GLU A 49 0.09 -1.32 3.56
N PHE A 50 1.35 -1.76 3.52
CA PHE A 50 1.96 -2.35 2.34
C PHE A 50 2.15 -3.84 2.54
N ARG A 51 1.89 -4.63 1.51
CA ARG A 51 1.96 -6.09 1.55
C ARG A 51 2.67 -6.61 0.32
N ILE A 52 3.34 -7.75 0.44
CA ILE A 52 3.94 -8.46 -0.68
C ILE A 52 3.39 -9.88 -0.78
N CYS A 53 3.33 -10.42 -1.99
CA CYS A 53 2.98 -11.82 -2.24
C CYS A 53 4.19 -12.48 -2.90
N ASN A 54 4.47 -13.73 -2.55
CA ASN A 54 5.55 -14.52 -3.16
C ASN A 54 5.14 -15.18 -4.49
N LYS A 55 3.95 -14.86 -5.00
CA LYS A 55 3.44 -15.20 -6.33
C LYS A 55 3.18 -13.91 -7.10
N ALA A 56 3.21 -13.98 -8.42
CA ALA A 56 2.76 -12.86 -9.24
C ALA A 56 1.26 -12.59 -8.97
N LEU A 57 0.89 -11.31 -8.83
CA LEU A 57 -0.51 -10.87 -8.76
C LEU A 57 -1.11 -10.88 -10.18
N ASP A 58 -1.34 -12.08 -10.70
CA ASP A 58 -1.75 -12.35 -12.08
C ASP A 58 -2.96 -13.29 -12.09
N ALA A 59 -3.95 -12.98 -12.92
CA ALA A 59 -5.18 -13.75 -13.08
C ALA A 59 -4.98 -15.18 -13.63
N HIS A 60 -3.82 -15.46 -14.22
CA HIS A 60 -3.43 -16.79 -14.69
C HIS A 60 -2.57 -17.56 -13.68
N VAL A 61 -2.15 -16.93 -12.58
CA VAL A 61 -1.37 -17.53 -11.49
C VAL A 61 -2.23 -17.81 -10.27
N LEU A 62 -3.18 -16.92 -9.98
CA LEU A 62 -4.11 -17.01 -8.85
C LEU A 62 -5.46 -17.58 -9.31
N ALA A 63 -6.14 -18.32 -8.44
CA ALA A 63 -7.48 -18.85 -8.71
C ALA A 63 -8.56 -17.76 -8.67
N ASP A 64 -8.45 -16.83 -7.71
CA ASP A 64 -9.37 -15.72 -7.54
C ASP A 64 -8.72 -14.57 -6.72
N ALA A 65 -9.49 -13.49 -6.52
CA ALA A 65 -9.06 -12.35 -5.73
C ALA A 65 -8.82 -12.68 -4.25
N ALA A 66 -9.53 -13.68 -3.70
CA ALA A 66 -9.39 -14.08 -2.31
C ALA A 66 -8.06 -14.81 -2.08
N GLU A 67 -7.61 -15.65 -3.02
CA GLU A 67 -6.26 -16.24 -2.99
C GLU A 67 -5.19 -15.14 -3.06
N GLY A 68 -5.37 -14.15 -3.93
CA GLY A 68 -4.47 -13.00 -4.02
C GLY A 68 -4.34 -12.24 -2.71
N GLN A 69 -5.48 -11.92 -2.07
CA GLN A 69 -5.50 -11.25 -0.77
C GLN A 69 -4.87 -12.11 0.33
N ALA A 70 -5.20 -13.41 0.39
CA ALA A 70 -4.63 -14.32 1.37
C ALA A 70 -3.11 -14.49 1.22
N CYS A 71 -2.57 -14.35 0.00
CA CYS A 71 -1.13 -14.32 -0.22
C CYS A 71 -0.49 -13.04 0.32
N LEU A 72 -1.10 -11.87 0.06
CA LEU A 72 -0.63 -10.58 0.54
C LEU A 72 -0.65 -10.49 2.07
N ASP A 73 -1.67 -11.06 2.70
CA ASP A 73 -1.82 -11.06 4.16
C ASP A 73 -0.75 -11.90 4.89
N GLN A 74 0.01 -12.73 4.17
CA GLN A 74 1.16 -13.45 4.76
C GLN A 74 2.36 -12.54 5.02
N TRP A 75 2.51 -11.45 4.25
CA TRP A 75 3.69 -10.59 4.31
C TRP A 75 3.28 -9.12 4.32
N VAL A 76 2.73 -8.71 5.46
CA VAL A 76 2.53 -7.29 5.78
C VAL A 76 3.88 -6.66 6.12
N LEU A 77 4.25 -5.60 5.40
CA LEU A 77 5.49 -4.87 5.62
C LEU A 77 5.37 -3.99 6.85
N GLN A 78 6.43 -3.98 7.66
CA GLN A 78 6.55 -3.08 8.80
C GLN A 78 7.13 -1.74 8.37
N ARG A 79 6.73 -0.67 9.05
CA ARG A 79 7.36 0.63 8.86
C ARG A 79 8.82 0.59 9.28
N ALA A 80 9.65 1.29 8.51
CA ALA A 80 11.00 1.59 8.94
C ALA A 80 10.98 2.51 10.18
N PRO A 81 12.00 2.43 11.06
CA PRO A 81 12.16 3.39 12.14
C PRO A 81 12.17 4.82 11.59
N PRO A 82 11.48 5.78 12.25
CA PRO A 82 11.57 7.18 11.88
C PRO A 82 13.02 7.67 11.91
N ALA A 83 13.31 8.72 11.13
CA ALA A 83 14.62 9.35 11.13
C ALA A 83 14.98 9.86 12.55
N ALA A 84 16.27 9.78 12.90
CA ALA A 84 16.74 10.08 14.26
C ALA A 84 16.50 11.55 14.68
N ASP A 85 16.31 12.46 13.73
CA ASP A 85 16.06 13.88 13.94
C ASP A 85 14.57 14.24 14.00
N CYS A 86 13.67 13.27 13.85
CA CYS A 86 12.23 13.48 13.93
C CYS A 86 11.81 14.21 15.22
N LYS A 87 10.86 15.15 15.06
CA LYS A 87 10.32 15.99 16.13
C LYS A 87 8.81 15.79 16.26
N PRO A 88 8.22 16.05 17.45
CA PRO A 88 6.77 16.18 17.58
C PRO A 88 6.22 17.20 16.59
N ASN A 89 5.12 16.87 15.91
CA ASN A 89 4.52 17.67 14.84
C ASN A 89 5.47 17.97 13.67
N GLY A 90 6.48 17.12 13.46
CA GLY A 90 7.33 17.14 12.27
C GLY A 90 6.61 16.53 11.06
N PRO A 91 7.39 16.11 10.05
CA PRO A 91 6.81 15.56 8.84
C PRO A 91 5.96 14.31 9.05
N ALA A 92 5.12 13.97 8.07
CA ALA A 92 4.25 12.78 8.12
C ALA A 92 5.00 11.48 8.48
N ASP A 93 6.20 11.29 7.96
CA ASP A 93 7.03 10.11 8.22
C ASP A 93 7.63 10.07 9.63
N CYS A 94 7.64 11.21 10.32
CA CYS A 94 8.06 11.33 11.71
C CYS A 94 6.98 10.94 12.72
N GLN A 95 5.82 10.50 12.26
CA GLN A 95 4.82 9.93 13.15
C GLN A 95 5.44 8.75 13.94
N PRO A 96 5.13 8.64 15.25
CA PRO A 96 5.63 7.54 16.06
C PRO A 96 5.18 6.18 15.50
N ILE A 97 5.92 5.13 15.84
CA ILE A 97 5.48 3.76 15.57
C ILE A 97 4.40 3.40 16.60
N ASP A 98 3.25 2.99 16.12
CA ASP A 98 2.22 2.36 16.94
C ASP A 98 2.67 0.94 17.26
N GLU A 99 2.92 0.64 18.54
CA GLU A 99 3.45 -0.66 18.96
C GLU A 99 2.45 -1.81 18.74
N ASP A 100 1.14 -1.50 18.75
CA ASP A 100 0.09 -2.49 18.48
C ASP A 100 -0.11 -2.71 16.96
N HIS A 101 0.31 -1.73 16.15
CA HIS A 101 0.17 -1.72 14.68
C HIS A 101 1.40 -1.15 13.96
N PRO A 102 2.58 -1.80 14.06
CA PRO A 102 3.82 -1.29 13.49
C PRO A 102 3.84 -1.25 11.95
N GLU A 103 2.87 -1.90 11.31
CA GLU A 103 2.63 -1.88 9.86
C GLU A 103 1.97 -0.59 9.35
N ARG A 104 1.30 0.17 10.22
CA ARG A 104 0.43 1.28 9.80
C ARG A 104 1.17 2.59 9.66
N TRP A 105 1.06 3.19 8.47
CA TRP A 105 1.34 4.61 8.26
C TRP A 105 0.01 5.36 8.30
N TYR A 106 -0.20 6.21 9.32
CA TYR A 106 -1.44 6.96 9.48
C TYR A 106 -1.41 8.22 8.62
N VAL A 107 -2.54 8.50 7.96
CA VAL A 107 -2.72 9.73 7.20
C VAL A 107 -2.73 10.90 8.19
N PRO A 108 -1.79 11.87 8.08
CA PRO A 108 -1.79 13.05 8.92
C PRO A 108 -3.09 13.86 8.84
N PRO A 109 -3.34 14.76 9.80
CA PRO A 109 -4.45 15.71 9.70
C PRO A 109 -4.41 16.57 8.42
N PRO A 110 -5.57 17.07 7.96
CA PRO A 110 -5.63 18.00 6.83
C PRO A 110 -4.65 19.18 6.99
N ASN A 111 -3.94 19.55 5.92
CA ASN A 111 -2.92 20.61 5.88
C ASN A 111 -1.62 20.33 6.67
N HIS A 112 -1.39 19.09 7.12
CA HIS A 112 -0.12 18.65 7.69
C HIS A 112 0.50 17.61 6.76
N ASP A 113 1.37 18.03 5.84
CA ASP A 113 2.01 17.15 4.84
C ASP A 113 1.06 16.30 3.98
N THR A 114 -0.22 16.66 3.97
CA THR A 114 -1.25 16.04 3.14
C THR A 114 -2.08 17.13 2.51
N GLN A 115 -2.37 16.97 1.21
CA GLN A 115 -3.30 17.87 0.53
C GLN A 115 -4.70 17.69 1.09
N VAL A 116 -5.42 18.81 1.23
CA VAL A 116 -6.87 18.80 1.44
C VAL A 116 -7.51 18.75 0.06
N ALA A 117 -8.52 17.89 -0.10
CA ALA A 117 -9.32 17.85 -1.32
C ALA A 117 -9.84 19.27 -1.62
N GLY A 118 -9.60 19.75 -2.84
CA GLY A 118 -10.19 20.98 -3.36
C GLY A 118 -11.53 20.73 -4.01
#